data_AF-A0A3D2K0H4-F1
#
_entry.id   AF-A0A3D2K0H4-F1
#
_cell.length_a   1.000
_cell.length_b   1.000
_cell.length_c   1.000
_cell.angle_alpha   90.00
_cell.angle_beta   90.00
_cell.angle_gamma   90.00
#
_symmetry.space_group_name_H-M   'P 1'
#
loop_
_entity.id
_entity.type
_entity.pdbx_description
1 polymer ?
#
loop_
_entity_poly.entity_id
_entity_poly.type
_entity_poly.pdbx_seq_one_letter_code
_entity_poly.pdbx_strand_id
1 'polypeptide(L)'
;MKRFLYIALLFQFLALLGTGVLRFVIPFSIELSRLHIFAGAATGTLILIHIVDRLRLLKLKFKPRSGKKTWVIPVVSLLACTAFWLAAWYGTPGVSHLMNLSYEQRNHAAIFRLQDNIASKENGSFLRTVKLSSTGASIDIELLWKNNPNGSAVAIWAETKSGSIIETLYLTGSLKYSESHDWEGGTAKRGEILPVWRHRYTTVCGVDPFGEVDLISQPTVNHQWLLDQKLDEAKEGFVIYVEVNLPGDRMPSIIYAANIEPEAHNPYTLLNLLAHSGGSQKDGELNYNLNELPMKHDMIERIILKTRWNQ
;
A
#
# COMPACT_ATOMS: atom_id res chain seq x y z
N MET A 1 -45.32 9.78 19.85
CA MET A 1 -43.95 10.29 20.15
C MET A 1 -42.98 9.23 20.67
N LYS A 2 -43.25 8.51 21.76
CA LYS A 2 -42.25 7.57 22.35
C LYS A 2 -41.81 6.43 21.41
N ARG A 3 -42.75 5.78 20.72
CA ARG A 3 -42.44 4.73 19.73
C ARG A 3 -41.61 5.27 18.56
N PHE A 4 -41.94 6.47 18.08
CA PHE A 4 -41.19 7.16 17.03
C PHE A 4 -39.75 7.45 17.47
N LEU A 5 -39.53 7.96 18.69
CA LEU A 5 -38.18 8.22 19.22
C LEU A 5 -37.31 6.96 19.26
N TYR A 6 -37.86 5.82 19.68
CA TYR A 6 -37.12 4.55 19.74
C TYR A 6 -36.80 3.99 18.36
N ILE A 7 -37.74 4.07 17.42
CA ILE A 7 -37.53 3.64 16.04
C ILE A 7 -36.47 4.54 15.39
N ALA A 8 -36.53 5.86 15.58
CA ALA A 8 -35.54 6.80 15.09
C ALA A 8 -34.15 6.51 15.68
N LEU A 9 -34.05 6.29 16.99
CA LEU A 9 -32.79 5.89 17.65
C LEU A 9 -32.22 4.60 17.07
N LEU A 10 -33.06 3.59 16.83
CA LEU A 10 -32.63 2.32 16.24
C LEU A 10 -32.03 2.53 14.84
N PHE A 11 -32.74 3.26 13.96
CA PHE A 11 -32.24 3.51 12.60
C PHE A 11 -30.94 4.34 12.61
N GLN A 12 -30.85 5.36 13.47
CA GLN A 12 -29.63 6.16 13.59
C GLN A 12 -28.45 5.33 14.15
N PHE A 13 -28.72 4.44 15.10
CA PHE A 13 -27.71 3.50 15.60
C PHE A 13 -27.25 2.51 14.54
N LEU A 14 -28.16 1.93 13.75
CA LEU A 14 -27.82 1.06 12.62
C LEU A 14 -26.99 1.80 11.57
N ALA A 15 -27.32 3.06 11.29
CA ALA A 15 -26.52 3.90 10.40
C ALA A 15 -25.11 4.13 10.96
N LEU A 16 -24.96 4.46 12.24
CA LEU A 16 -23.65 4.60 12.89
C LEU A 16 -22.83 3.31 12.87
N LEU A 17 -23.45 2.17 13.17
CA LEU A 17 -22.79 0.87 13.17
C LEU A 17 -22.33 0.52 11.75
N GLY A 18 -23.22 0.58 10.77
CA GLY A 18 -22.91 0.26 9.38
C GLY A 18 -21.83 1.17 8.81
N THR A 19 -21.96 2.48 9.00
CA THR A 19 -20.95 3.44 8.51
C THR A 19 -19.63 3.34 9.29
N GLY A 20 -19.65 2.96 10.56
CA GLY A 20 -18.45 2.68 11.35
C GLY A 20 -17.68 1.46 10.83
N VAL A 21 -18.40 0.36 10.53
CA VAL A 21 -17.81 -0.84 9.92
C VAL A 21 -17.28 -0.53 8.52
N LEU A 22 -18.03 0.20 7.69
CA LEU A 22 -17.56 0.57 6.36
C LEU A 22 -16.28 1.42 6.42
N ARG A 23 -16.19 2.36 7.37
CA ARG A 23 -14.97 3.16 7.60
C ARG A 23 -13.78 2.34 8.09
N PHE A 24 -14.01 1.17 8.66
CA PHE A 24 -12.95 0.25 9.05
C PHE A 24 -12.36 -0.48 7.83
N VAL A 25 -13.17 -0.76 6.81
CA VAL A 25 -12.83 -1.63 5.67
C VAL A 25 -12.45 -0.84 4.41
N ILE A 26 -13.10 0.29 4.15
CA ILE A 26 -13.00 1.04 2.89
C ILE A 26 -12.08 2.26 3.07
N PRO A 27 -11.29 2.64 2.05
CA PRO A 27 -10.59 3.92 2.00
C PRO A 27 -11.47 5.12 2.39
N PHE A 28 -10.81 6.23 2.73
CA PHE A 28 -11.53 7.45 3.11
C PHE A 28 -12.51 7.89 2.01
N SER A 29 -13.79 8.00 2.37
CA SER A 29 -14.84 8.61 1.55
C SER A 29 -15.47 9.78 2.30
N ILE A 30 -15.62 10.90 1.61
CA ILE A 30 -16.25 12.10 2.16
C ILE A 30 -17.77 11.90 2.32
N GLU A 31 -18.42 11.13 1.43
CA GLU A 31 -19.84 10.74 1.50
C GLU A 31 -20.11 9.94 2.77
N LEU A 32 -19.34 8.87 2.98
CA LEU A 32 -19.48 8.00 4.14
C LEU A 32 -19.19 8.76 5.43
N SER A 33 -18.21 9.65 5.38
CA SER A 33 -17.84 10.51 6.50
C SER A 33 -18.94 11.49 6.89
N ARG A 34 -19.55 12.15 5.90
CA ARG A 34 -20.70 13.04 6.13
C ARG A 34 -21.85 12.26 6.76
N LEU A 35 -22.22 11.12 6.20
CA LEU A 35 -23.32 10.29 6.72
C LEU A 35 -23.08 9.87 8.18
N HIS A 36 -21.87 9.39 8.51
CA HIS A 36 -21.52 8.97 9.86
C HIS A 36 -21.59 10.13 10.87
N ILE A 37 -21.06 11.31 10.51
CA ILE A 37 -21.07 12.49 11.38
C ILE A 37 -22.50 12.97 11.63
N PHE A 38 -23.33 13.07 10.58
CA PHE A 38 -24.73 13.49 10.71
C PHE A 38 -25.55 12.47 11.52
N ALA A 39 -25.35 11.17 11.29
CA ALA A 39 -25.99 10.13 12.09
C ALA A 39 -25.57 10.19 13.57
N GLY A 40 -24.30 10.51 13.83
CA GLY A 40 -23.77 10.74 15.18
C GLY A 40 -24.44 11.92 15.89
N ALA A 41 -24.52 13.07 15.22
CA ALA A 41 -25.18 14.27 15.75
C ALA A 41 -26.69 14.04 15.99
N ALA A 42 -27.38 13.37 15.05
CA ALA A 42 -28.77 13.00 15.19
C ALA A 42 -28.99 12.04 16.37
N THR A 43 -28.15 11.01 16.51
CA THR A 43 -28.18 10.07 17.63
C THR A 43 -27.99 10.80 18.96
N GLY A 44 -26.99 11.69 19.06
CA GLY A 44 -26.75 12.48 20.26
C GLY A 44 -27.96 13.33 20.65
N THR A 45 -28.59 13.99 19.68
CA THR A 45 -29.82 14.78 19.89
C THR A 45 -30.98 13.91 20.38
N LEU A 46 -31.21 12.75 19.75
CA LEU A 46 -32.27 11.83 20.14
C LEU A 46 -32.02 11.22 21.53
N ILE A 47 -30.75 10.95 21.89
CA ILE A 47 -30.37 10.51 23.24
C ILE A 47 -30.65 11.60 24.26
N LEU A 48 -30.34 12.87 23.98
CA LEU A 48 -30.66 13.98 24.90
C LEU A 48 -32.17 14.10 25.13
N ILE A 49 -32.97 14.05 24.07
CA ILE A 49 -34.44 14.04 24.16
C ILE A 49 -34.91 12.82 24.97
N HIS A 50 -34.34 11.65 24.73
CA HIS A 50 -34.65 10.42 25.46
C HIS A 50 -34.35 10.53 26.96
N ILE A 51 -33.20 11.10 27.32
CA ILE A 51 -32.80 11.34 28.71
C ILE A 51 -33.80 12.29 29.35
N VAL A 52 -34.11 13.44 28.73
CA VAL A 52 -35.07 14.43 29.26
C VAL A 52 -36.45 13.80 29.51
N ASP A 53 -36.98 13.02 28.57
CA ASP A 53 -38.26 12.30 28.69
C ASP A 53 -38.23 11.18 29.77
N ARG A 54 -37.03 10.80 30.25
CA ARG A 54 -36.83 9.75 31.26
C ARG A 54 -36.12 10.23 32.53
N LEU A 55 -35.88 11.53 32.69
CA LEU A 55 -35.16 12.10 33.85
C LEU A 55 -35.77 11.67 35.19
N ARG A 56 -37.11 11.67 35.29
CA ARG A 56 -37.81 11.24 36.52
C ARG A 56 -37.54 9.76 36.84
N LEU A 57 -37.55 8.88 35.85
CA LEU A 57 -37.27 7.47 36.01
C LEU A 57 -35.79 7.21 36.32
N LEU A 58 -34.89 7.99 35.71
CA LEU A 58 -33.46 7.94 36.00
C LEU A 58 -33.20 8.29 37.47
N LYS A 59 -33.76 9.41 37.95
CA LYS A 59 -33.67 9.84 39.36
C LYS A 59 -34.18 8.76 40.34
N LEU A 60 -35.25 8.05 39.99
CA LEU A 60 -35.78 6.94 40.79
C LEU A 60 -34.83 5.74 40.86
N LYS A 61 -34.07 5.44 39.79
CA LYS A 61 -33.07 4.37 39.77
C LYS A 61 -31.81 4.69 40.59
N PHE A 62 -31.49 5.97 40.76
CA PHE A 62 -30.39 6.43 41.61
C PHE A 62 -30.78 6.64 43.08
N LYS A 63 -32.08 6.55 43.43
CA LYS A 63 -32.53 6.60 44.83
C LYS A 63 -32.17 5.27 45.50
N PRO A 64 -31.36 5.26 46.57
CA PRO A 64 -30.92 4.02 47.21
C PRO A 64 -32.14 3.27 47.75
N ARG A 65 -32.36 2.05 47.25
CA ARG A 65 -33.32 1.11 47.85
C ARG A 65 -32.61 0.54 49.08
N SER A 66 -33.15 0.81 50.26
CA SER A 66 -32.59 0.44 51.57
C SER A 66 -31.84 -0.90 51.52
N GLY A 67 -30.54 -0.88 51.87
CA GLY A 67 -29.72 -2.08 52.08
C GLY A 67 -28.93 -2.64 50.88
N LYS A 68 -29.09 -2.17 49.64
CA LYS A 68 -28.27 -2.64 48.48
C LYS A 68 -27.43 -1.51 47.88
N LYS A 69 -26.14 -1.76 47.63
CA LYS A 69 -25.18 -0.85 46.97
C LYS A 69 -25.52 -0.65 45.47
N THR A 70 -26.65 -0.01 45.17
CA THR A 70 -27.13 0.23 43.79
C THR A 70 -26.24 1.18 42.97
N TRP A 71 -25.34 1.92 43.62
CA TRP A 71 -24.39 2.84 42.98
C TRP A 71 -23.14 2.16 42.41
N VAL A 72 -22.88 0.89 42.74
CA VAL A 72 -21.67 0.19 42.27
C VAL A 72 -21.71 -0.05 40.77
N ILE A 73 -22.84 -0.47 40.22
CA ILE A 73 -22.99 -0.75 38.78
C ILE A 73 -22.65 0.48 37.91
N PRO A 74 -23.28 1.67 38.10
CA PRO A 74 -22.96 2.83 37.26
C PRO A 74 -21.51 3.30 37.43
N VAL A 75 -20.93 3.22 38.63
CA VAL A 75 -19.52 3.56 38.85
C VAL A 75 -18.59 2.60 38.11
N VAL A 76 -18.83 1.29 38.23
CA VAL A 76 -18.04 0.27 37.53
C VAL A 76 -18.19 0.41 36.02
N SER A 77 -19.40 0.66 35.50
CA SER A 77 -19.61 0.93 34.07
C SER A 77 -18.87 2.16 33.60
N LEU A 78 -18.89 3.26 34.37
CA LEU A 78 -18.16 4.49 34.03
C LEU A 78 -16.64 4.24 34.01
N LEU A 79 -16.11 3.54 35.01
CA LEU A 79 -14.69 3.17 35.08
C LEU A 79 -14.30 2.27 33.91
N ALA A 80 -15.12 1.28 33.57
CA ALA A 80 -14.87 0.39 32.43
C ALA A 80 -14.88 1.14 31.10
N CYS A 81 -15.86 2.02 30.85
CA CYS A 81 -15.89 2.86 29.65
C CYS A 81 -14.68 3.80 29.58
N THR A 82 -14.31 4.42 30.71
CA THR A 82 -13.16 5.32 30.78
C THR A 82 -11.86 4.57 30.50
N ALA A 83 -11.68 3.38 31.09
CA ALA A 83 -10.54 2.52 30.83
C ALA A 83 -10.46 2.11 29.36
N PHE A 84 -11.60 1.76 28.74
CA PHE A 84 -11.68 1.44 27.32
C PHE A 84 -11.28 2.63 26.43
N TRP A 85 -11.78 3.84 26.72
CA TRP A 85 -11.41 5.04 25.97
C TRP A 85 -9.94 5.41 26.14
N LEU A 86 -9.38 5.27 27.34
CA LEU A 86 -7.94 5.47 27.57
C LEU A 86 -7.12 4.43 26.81
N ALA A 87 -7.53 3.16 26.82
CA ALA A 87 -6.86 2.11 26.07
C ALA A 87 -6.89 2.36 24.55
N ALA A 88 -7.98 2.93 24.05
CA ALA A 88 -8.12 3.39 22.67
C ALA A 88 -7.22 4.60 22.37
N TRP A 89 -7.21 5.60 23.26
CA TRP A 89 -6.43 6.83 23.12
C TRP A 89 -4.92 6.57 23.12
N TYR A 90 -4.45 5.70 24.02
CA TYR A 90 -3.03 5.36 24.15
C TYR A 90 -2.57 4.23 23.21
N GLY A 91 -3.45 3.70 22.36
CA GLY A 91 -3.06 2.67 21.39
C GLY A 91 -2.49 1.41 22.04
N THR A 92 -3.14 0.91 23.09
CA THR A 92 -2.75 -0.37 23.70
C THR A 92 -2.64 -1.49 22.64
N PRO A 93 -1.81 -2.54 22.83
CA PRO A 93 -1.48 -3.49 21.76
C PRO A 93 -2.69 -4.08 21.00
N GLY A 94 -3.80 -4.38 21.69
CA GLY A 94 -5.02 -4.87 21.05
C GLY A 94 -5.70 -3.84 20.14
N VAL A 95 -5.72 -2.56 20.54
CA VAL A 95 -6.27 -1.47 19.73
C VAL A 95 -5.37 -1.21 18.52
N SER A 96 -4.07 -1.14 18.73
CA SER A 96 -3.09 -0.91 17.65
C SER A 96 -3.11 -2.02 16.61
N HIS A 97 -3.23 -3.28 17.04
CA HIS A 97 -3.40 -4.41 16.11
C HIS A 97 -4.69 -4.28 15.28
N LEU A 98 -5.82 -3.95 15.92
CA LEU A 98 -7.09 -3.73 15.23
C LEU A 98 -7.00 -2.55 14.23
N MET A 99 -6.22 -1.52 14.55
CA MET A 99 -5.99 -0.40 13.63
C MET A 99 -5.05 -0.74 12.48
N ASN A 100 -4.04 -1.57 12.69
CA ASN A 100 -3.20 -2.09 11.62
C ASN A 100 -4.00 -2.95 10.65
N LEU A 101 -4.89 -3.81 11.15
CA LEU A 101 -5.82 -4.58 10.31
C LEU A 101 -6.72 -3.67 9.46
N SER A 102 -7.27 -2.61 10.07
CA SER A 102 -8.05 -1.61 9.34
C SER A 102 -7.21 -0.91 8.27
N TYR A 103 -5.98 -0.53 8.59
CA TYR A 103 -5.08 0.11 7.64
C TYR A 103 -4.76 -0.82 6.46
N GLU A 104 -4.42 -2.07 6.74
CA GLU A 104 -4.13 -3.08 5.71
C GLU A 104 -5.35 -3.33 4.82
N GLN A 105 -6.53 -3.48 5.41
CA GLN A 105 -7.76 -3.68 4.65
C GLN A 105 -8.10 -2.48 3.76
N ARG A 106 -7.92 -1.26 4.26
CA ARG A 106 -8.20 -0.04 3.50
C ARG A 106 -7.21 0.18 2.37
N ASN A 107 -5.93 -0.15 2.58
CA ASN A 107 -4.86 0.14 1.62
C ASN A 107 -4.39 -1.11 0.86
N HIS A 108 -5.12 -2.22 0.91
CA HIS A 108 -4.69 -3.51 0.35
C HIS A 108 -4.33 -3.44 -1.15
N ALA A 109 -4.97 -2.55 -1.92
CA ALA A 109 -4.68 -2.33 -3.33
C ALA A 109 -3.35 -1.59 -3.56
N ALA A 110 -3.01 -0.66 -2.67
CA ALA A 110 -1.77 0.13 -2.75
C ALA A 110 -0.54 -0.59 -2.15
N ILE A 111 -0.77 -1.53 -1.22
CA ILE A 111 0.28 -2.32 -0.59
C ILE A 111 0.83 -3.33 -1.60
N PHE A 112 2.10 -3.16 -1.95
CA PHE A 112 2.78 -4.11 -2.84
C PHE A 112 3.16 -5.36 -2.04
N ARG A 113 2.73 -6.53 -2.53
CA ARG A 113 3.09 -7.85 -2.00
C ARG A 113 3.86 -8.62 -3.06
N LEU A 114 5.08 -9.06 -2.73
CA LEU A 114 5.81 -9.99 -3.60
C LEU A 114 5.10 -11.34 -3.64
N GLN A 115 5.28 -12.06 -4.73
CA GLN A 115 4.85 -13.45 -4.82
C GLN A 115 5.76 -14.37 -3.99
N ASP A 116 5.21 -15.48 -3.52
CA ASP A 116 5.90 -16.44 -2.65
C ASP A 116 7.11 -17.10 -3.34
N ASN A 117 7.13 -17.14 -4.66
CA ASN A 117 8.22 -17.72 -5.46
C ASN A 117 9.33 -16.71 -5.81
N ILE A 118 9.29 -15.51 -5.21
CA ILE A 118 10.35 -14.51 -5.35
C ILE A 118 11.04 -14.30 -4.00
N ALA A 119 12.35 -14.52 -3.99
CA ALA A 119 13.21 -14.22 -2.85
C ALA A 119 14.12 -13.03 -3.18
N SER A 120 14.26 -12.10 -2.26
CA SER A 120 15.17 -10.95 -2.41
C SER A 120 16.07 -10.81 -1.18
N LYS A 121 17.33 -10.49 -1.43
CA LYS A 121 18.33 -10.20 -0.41
C LYS A 121 19.03 -8.90 -0.77
N GLU A 122 19.07 -7.98 0.18
CA GLU A 122 19.73 -6.70 0.03
C GLU A 122 20.79 -6.53 1.12
N ASN A 123 21.92 -5.99 0.73
CA ASN A 123 22.98 -5.52 1.60
C ASN A 123 23.46 -4.16 1.06
N GLY A 124 24.14 -3.36 1.88
CA GLY A 124 24.59 -2.02 1.49
C GLY A 124 25.33 -1.97 0.15
N SER A 125 26.04 -3.04 -0.24
CA SER A 125 26.78 -3.13 -1.50
C SER A 125 26.07 -3.86 -2.66
N PHE A 126 25.03 -4.67 -2.40
CA PHE A 126 24.37 -5.43 -3.47
C PHE A 126 22.90 -5.70 -3.19
N LEU A 127 22.13 -5.83 -4.25
CA LEU A 127 20.75 -6.30 -4.25
C LEU A 127 20.65 -7.52 -5.15
N ARG A 128 20.10 -8.62 -4.64
CA ARG A 128 19.85 -9.84 -5.41
C ARG A 128 18.40 -10.28 -5.28
N THR A 129 17.75 -10.51 -6.41
CA THR A 129 16.37 -10.98 -6.49
C THR A 129 16.29 -12.22 -7.37
N VAL A 130 15.72 -13.29 -6.85
CA VAL A 130 15.56 -14.56 -7.56
C VAL A 130 14.08 -14.91 -7.64
N LYS A 131 13.59 -15.17 -8.84
CA LYS A 131 12.28 -15.77 -9.10
C LYS A 131 12.47 -17.22 -9.53
N LEU A 132 11.72 -18.14 -8.93
CA LEU A 132 11.68 -19.55 -9.32
C LEU A 132 10.29 -19.87 -9.87
N SER A 133 10.24 -20.47 -11.06
CA SER A 133 9.01 -21.05 -11.58
C SER A 133 8.73 -22.42 -10.94
N SER A 134 7.48 -22.85 -10.99
CA SER A 134 7.02 -24.16 -10.57
C SER A 134 7.75 -25.34 -11.23
N THR A 135 8.25 -25.14 -12.45
CA THR A 135 8.96 -26.17 -13.24
C THR A 135 10.48 -26.20 -13.00
N GLY A 136 11.02 -25.24 -12.23
CA GLY A 136 12.46 -25.12 -11.99
C GLY A 136 13.20 -24.15 -12.92
N ALA A 137 12.51 -23.52 -13.87
CA ALA A 137 13.01 -22.31 -14.54
C ALA A 137 13.22 -21.18 -13.51
N SER A 138 14.18 -20.28 -13.74
CA SER A 138 14.46 -19.20 -12.80
C SER A 138 15.05 -17.96 -13.45
N ILE A 139 14.81 -16.81 -12.82
CA ILE A 139 15.49 -15.55 -13.11
C ILE A 139 16.21 -15.12 -11.84
N ASP A 140 17.48 -14.76 -11.97
CA ASP A 140 18.33 -14.28 -10.88
C ASP A 140 18.97 -12.95 -11.29
N ILE A 141 18.61 -11.88 -10.60
CA ILE A 141 19.03 -10.51 -10.90
C ILE A 141 19.93 -10.05 -9.77
N GLU A 142 21.13 -9.62 -10.11
CA GLU A 142 22.11 -9.08 -9.18
C GLU A 142 22.48 -7.65 -9.61
N LEU A 143 22.18 -6.69 -8.75
CA LEU A 143 22.62 -5.31 -8.84
C LEU A 143 23.78 -5.13 -7.86
N LEU A 144 24.92 -4.68 -8.37
CA LEU A 144 26.09 -4.36 -7.58
C LEU A 144 26.32 -2.85 -7.57
N TRP A 145 26.40 -2.28 -6.38
CA TRP A 145 26.68 -0.86 -6.19
C TRP A 145 28.19 -0.62 -6.16
N LYS A 146 28.64 0.39 -6.91
CA LYS A 146 29.99 0.96 -6.70
C LYS A 146 30.02 1.76 -5.41
N ASN A 147 28.98 2.56 -5.18
CA ASN A 147 28.75 3.29 -3.95
C ASN A 147 27.24 3.48 -3.77
N ASN A 148 26.65 2.91 -2.71
CA ASN A 148 25.21 3.00 -2.45
C ASN A 148 24.92 4.07 -1.40
N PRO A 149 24.24 5.17 -1.74
CA PRO A 149 23.79 6.12 -0.74
C PRO A 149 22.71 5.51 0.15
N ASN A 150 22.71 5.86 1.43
CA ASN A 150 21.67 5.44 2.36
C ASN A 150 20.32 6.02 1.92
N GLY A 151 19.34 5.16 1.68
CA GLY A 151 17.99 5.55 1.27
C GLY A 151 17.76 5.46 -0.24
N SER A 152 18.63 4.82 -1.03
CA SER A 152 18.34 4.49 -2.43
C SER A 152 17.03 3.71 -2.57
N ALA A 153 16.24 4.09 -3.57
CA ALA A 153 15.02 3.41 -3.96
C ALA A 153 15.24 2.64 -5.26
N VAL A 154 14.79 1.39 -5.29
CA VAL A 154 14.92 0.49 -6.44
C VAL A 154 13.61 -0.24 -6.68
N ALA A 155 13.20 -0.30 -7.94
CA ALA A 155 12.15 -1.21 -8.43
C ALA A 155 12.71 -2.07 -9.56
N ILE A 156 12.34 -3.35 -9.55
CA ILE A 156 12.66 -4.32 -10.60
C ILE A 156 11.37 -4.95 -11.08
N TRP A 157 11.09 -4.90 -12.38
CA TRP A 157 9.89 -5.49 -12.95
C TRP A 157 10.14 -6.05 -14.36
N ALA A 158 9.22 -6.92 -14.78
CA ALA A 158 9.18 -7.50 -16.12
C ALA A 158 8.04 -6.88 -16.93
N GLU A 159 8.29 -6.61 -18.20
CA GLU A 159 7.27 -6.20 -19.18
C GLU A 159 7.31 -7.09 -20.42
N THR A 160 6.19 -7.17 -21.13
CA THR A 160 6.13 -7.73 -22.46
C THR A 160 6.91 -6.84 -23.45
N LYS A 161 7.30 -7.39 -24.61
CA LYS A 161 7.85 -6.57 -25.71
C LYS A 161 6.89 -5.48 -26.21
N SER A 162 5.59 -5.59 -25.90
CA SER A 162 4.57 -4.58 -26.18
C SER A 162 4.42 -3.49 -25.11
N GLY A 163 5.20 -3.53 -24.02
CA GLY A 163 5.19 -2.53 -22.95
C GLY A 163 4.10 -2.72 -21.89
N SER A 164 3.51 -3.91 -21.79
CA SER A 164 2.58 -4.25 -20.71
C SER A 164 3.34 -4.88 -19.54
N ILE A 165 3.11 -4.39 -18.32
CA ILE A 165 3.72 -4.98 -17.13
C ILE A 165 3.24 -6.42 -16.93
N ILE A 166 4.20 -7.32 -16.71
CA ILE A 166 3.97 -8.73 -16.42
C ILE A 166 3.96 -8.90 -14.90
N GLU A 167 5.07 -8.54 -14.25
CA GLU A 167 5.25 -8.79 -12.82
C GLU A 167 6.31 -7.86 -12.22
N THR A 168 6.08 -7.38 -11.00
CA THR A 168 7.12 -6.68 -10.22
C THR A 168 7.89 -7.70 -9.37
N LEU A 169 9.20 -7.77 -9.57
CA LEU A 169 10.10 -8.72 -8.93
C LEU A 169 10.66 -8.19 -7.62
N TYR A 170 10.91 -6.88 -7.54
CA TYR A 170 11.43 -6.26 -6.34
C TYR A 170 10.98 -4.81 -6.22
N LEU A 171 10.78 -4.39 -4.98
CA LEU A 171 10.58 -3.01 -4.58
C LEU A 171 11.31 -2.80 -3.25
N THR A 172 12.00 -1.68 -3.07
CA THR A 172 12.66 -1.33 -1.81
C THR A 172 11.70 -1.45 -0.63
N GLY A 173 12.19 -2.05 0.47
CA GLY A 173 11.37 -2.50 1.60
C GLY A 173 10.48 -1.43 2.22
N SER A 174 11.00 -0.21 2.40
CA SER A 174 10.21 0.92 2.89
C SER A 174 8.98 1.14 2.02
N LEU A 175 9.20 1.29 0.70
CA LEU A 175 8.17 1.61 -0.28
C LEU A 175 7.04 0.58 -0.41
N LYS A 176 7.15 -0.65 0.14
CA LYS A 176 6.12 -1.70 -0.04
C LYS A 176 4.79 -1.40 0.66
N TYR A 177 4.83 -0.80 1.85
CA TYR A 177 3.70 -0.79 2.78
C TYR A 177 2.90 0.52 2.83
N SER A 178 3.45 1.61 2.26
CA SER A 178 2.84 2.93 2.28
C SER A 178 3.05 3.66 0.95
N GLU A 179 2.05 4.44 0.52
CA GLU A 179 2.17 5.34 -0.63
C GLU A 179 2.97 6.60 -0.28
N SER A 180 3.10 6.95 1.00
CA SER A 180 3.82 8.15 1.47
C SER A 180 5.01 7.73 2.32
N HIS A 181 6.17 8.32 2.05
CA HIS A 181 7.44 7.96 2.66
C HIS A 181 8.26 9.18 3.00
N ASP A 182 9.05 9.07 4.07
CA ASP A 182 10.06 10.07 4.37
C ASP A 182 11.17 9.99 3.32
N TRP A 183 11.32 11.05 2.54
CA TRP A 183 12.30 11.19 1.47
C TRP A 183 12.87 12.61 1.52
N GLU A 184 14.20 12.72 1.60
CA GLU A 184 14.90 14.02 1.61
C GLU A 184 14.47 14.99 2.73
N GLY A 185 14.04 14.45 3.88
CA GLY A 185 13.57 15.27 5.01
C GLY A 185 12.15 15.84 4.83
N GLY A 186 11.44 15.43 3.78
CA GLY A 186 10.01 15.66 3.59
C GLY A 186 9.23 14.35 3.41
N THR A 187 7.92 14.46 3.23
CA THR A 187 7.08 13.31 2.86
C THR A 187 6.88 13.33 1.35
N ALA A 188 7.40 12.32 0.65
CA ALA A 188 7.21 12.12 -0.78
C ALA A 188 6.28 10.93 -1.06
N LYS A 189 5.58 10.99 -2.18
CA LYS A 189 4.76 9.88 -2.67
C LYS A 189 5.63 8.84 -3.38
N ARG A 190 5.18 7.59 -3.40
CA ARG A 190 5.87 6.50 -4.10
C ARG A 190 6.05 6.81 -5.60
N GLY A 191 5.07 7.46 -6.23
CA GLY A 191 5.16 7.91 -7.62
C GLY A 191 6.15 9.05 -7.85
N GLU A 192 6.50 9.83 -6.84
CA GLU A 192 7.55 10.85 -6.95
C GLU A 192 8.95 10.24 -6.82
N ILE A 193 9.07 9.14 -6.07
CA ILE A 193 10.33 8.43 -5.83
C ILE A 193 10.66 7.46 -6.99
N LEU A 194 9.68 6.69 -7.46
CA LEU A 194 9.84 5.72 -8.56
C LEU A 194 8.75 5.96 -9.62
N PRO A 195 8.82 7.08 -10.36
CA PRO A 195 7.78 7.49 -11.29
C PRO A 195 7.53 6.50 -12.42
N VAL A 196 8.56 5.89 -12.99
CA VAL A 196 8.36 5.01 -14.16
C VAL A 196 7.63 3.74 -13.74
N TRP A 197 8.16 3.03 -12.76
CA TRP A 197 7.54 1.81 -12.25
C TRP A 197 6.14 2.10 -11.70
N ARG A 198 5.93 3.19 -10.94
CA ARG A 198 4.63 3.46 -10.32
C ARG A 198 3.54 3.71 -11.34
N HIS A 199 3.83 4.41 -12.44
CA HIS A 199 2.90 4.62 -13.54
C HIS A 199 2.56 3.30 -14.26
N ARG A 200 3.53 2.40 -14.44
CA ARG A 200 3.27 1.06 -14.99
C ARG A 200 2.42 0.21 -14.03
N TYR A 201 2.71 0.33 -12.73
CA TYR A 201 2.02 -0.42 -11.69
C TYR A 201 0.58 0.04 -11.47
N THR A 202 0.22 1.29 -11.77
CA THR A 202 -1.16 1.80 -11.74
C THR A 202 -2.13 0.91 -12.52
N THR A 203 -1.72 0.41 -13.69
CA THR A 203 -2.52 -0.50 -14.53
C THR A 203 -2.82 -1.83 -13.82
N VAL A 204 -1.96 -2.25 -12.89
CA VAL A 204 -2.11 -3.48 -12.11
C VAL A 204 -2.92 -3.23 -10.85
N CYS A 205 -2.58 -2.19 -10.08
CA CYS A 205 -3.16 -1.96 -8.76
C CYS A 205 -4.43 -1.12 -8.74
N GLY A 206 -4.78 -0.44 -9.85
CA GLY A 206 -5.94 0.45 -9.92
C GLY A 206 -5.82 1.71 -9.05
N VAL A 207 -4.61 2.03 -8.58
CA VAL A 207 -4.32 3.24 -7.80
C VAL A 207 -3.45 4.15 -8.65
N ASP A 208 -3.84 5.41 -8.79
CA ASP A 208 -3.08 6.38 -9.56
C ASP A 208 -1.68 6.64 -8.94
N PRO A 209 -0.73 7.24 -9.65
CA PRO A 209 0.61 7.50 -9.13
C PRO A 209 0.68 8.43 -7.90
N PHE A 210 -0.38 9.20 -7.64
CA PHE A 210 -0.50 10.10 -6.50
C PHE A 210 -1.09 9.42 -5.24
N GLY A 211 -1.57 8.19 -5.40
CA GLY A 211 -2.14 7.37 -4.32
C GLY A 211 -3.65 7.50 -4.18
N GLU A 212 -4.34 8.10 -5.16
CA GLU A 212 -5.80 8.13 -5.21
C GLU A 212 -6.33 6.87 -5.90
N VAL A 213 -7.37 6.29 -5.29
CA VAL A 213 -8.07 5.13 -5.84
C VAL A 213 -9.19 5.67 -6.73
N ASP A 214 -9.09 5.49 -8.03
CA ASP A 214 -10.21 5.76 -8.92
C ASP A 214 -11.26 4.65 -8.74
N LEU A 215 -12.48 5.06 -8.35
CA LEU A 215 -13.63 4.18 -8.14
C LEU A 215 -14.08 3.48 -9.42
N ILE A 216 -13.64 3.95 -10.59
CA ILE A 216 -14.00 3.43 -11.91
C ILE A 216 -12.95 2.43 -12.41
N SER A 217 -11.67 2.68 -12.16
CA SER A 217 -10.60 1.72 -12.45
C SER A 217 -10.52 0.66 -11.35
N GLN A 218 -11.41 -0.33 -11.39
CA GLN A 218 -11.15 -1.54 -10.60
C GLN A 218 -9.80 -2.13 -11.00
N PRO A 219 -8.96 -2.56 -10.04
CA PRO A 219 -7.81 -3.37 -10.37
C PRO A 219 -8.31 -4.52 -11.23
N THR A 220 -7.73 -4.71 -12.42
CA THR A 220 -8.07 -5.88 -13.21
C THR A 220 -7.70 -7.10 -12.38
N VAL A 221 -8.72 -7.78 -11.81
CA VAL A 221 -8.60 -9.00 -10.98
C VAL A 221 -7.81 -10.10 -11.70
N ASN A 222 -7.59 -9.95 -13.01
CA ASN A 222 -7.07 -10.96 -13.92
C ASN A 222 -5.65 -10.72 -14.46
N HIS A 223 -4.88 -9.71 -14.02
CA HIS A 223 -3.49 -9.56 -14.50
C HIS A 223 -2.48 -10.30 -13.61
N GLN A 224 -2.76 -11.58 -13.36
CA GLN A 224 -1.71 -12.55 -13.03
C GLN A 224 -1.17 -13.14 -14.33
N TRP A 225 -0.57 -12.31 -15.20
CA TRP A 225 0.41 -12.85 -16.15
C TRP A 225 1.66 -13.14 -15.35
N LEU A 226 1.67 -14.30 -14.70
CA LEU A 226 2.80 -14.75 -13.94
C LEU A 226 3.97 -14.94 -14.91
N LEU A 227 5.12 -14.35 -14.58
CA LEU A 227 6.33 -14.53 -15.37
C LEU A 227 6.73 -16.02 -15.45
N ASP A 228 6.20 -16.86 -14.53
CA ASP A 228 6.20 -18.33 -14.59
C ASP A 228 5.83 -18.87 -15.97
N GLN A 229 4.72 -18.41 -16.57
CA GLN A 229 4.28 -18.93 -17.88
C GLN A 229 5.32 -18.61 -18.98
N LYS A 230 5.89 -17.39 -18.96
CA LYS A 230 6.93 -17.01 -19.93
C LYS A 230 8.20 -17.83 -19.74
N LEU A 231 8.56 -18.11 -18.48
CA LEU A 231 9.72 -18.92 -18.12
C LEU A 231 9.55 -20.41 -18.46
N ASP A 232 8.35 -20.93 -18.28
CA ASP A 232 8.03 -22.34 -18.51
C ASP A 232 7.86 -22.65 -19.99
N GLU A 233 7.16 -21.78 -20.73
CA GLU A 233 6.94 -21.99 -22.15
C GLU A 233 8.17 -21.67 -23.00
N ALA A 234 9.02 -20.73 -22.56
CA ALA A 234 10.22 -20.32 -23.27
C ALA A 234 9.97 -19.96 -24.76
N LYS A 235 8.79 -19.40 -25.09
CA LYS A 235 8.40 -19.06 -26.47
C LYS A 235 8.54 -17.58 -26.81
N GLU A 236 8.25 -16.71 -25.86
CA GLU A 236 8.23 -15.27 -26.08
C GLU A 236 9.18 -14.58 -25.14
N GLY A 237 10.00 -13.68 -25.70
CA GLY A 237 10.86 -12.81 -24.91
C GLY A 237 10.08 -11.74 -24.14
N PHE A 238 10.74 -11.22 -23.12
CA PHE A 238 10.24 -10.14 -22.26
C PHE A 238 11.38 -9.17 -21.96
N VAL A 239 11.07 -8.04 -21.35
CA VAL A 239 12.06 -7.02 -20.98
C VAL A 239 12.08 -6.91 -19.46
N ILE A 240 13.28 -6.89 -18.89
CA ILE A 240 13.46 -6.61 -17.47
C ILE A 240 13.93 -5.18 -17.33
N TYR A 241 13.24 -4.44 -16.47
CA TYR A 241 13.57 -3.07 -16.13
C TYR A 241 14.00 -2.97 -14.68
N VAL A 242 14.97 -2.08 -14.45
CA VAL A 242 15.41 -1.68 -13.12
C VAL A 242 15.40 -0.15 -13.07
N GLU A 243 14.54 0.41 -12.23
CA GLU A 243 14.51 1.83 -11.93
C GLU A 243 15.24 2.07 -10.61
N VAL A 244 16.14 3.04 -10.61
CA VAL A 244 16.91 3.45 -9.45
C VAL A 244 16.74 4.93 -9.23
N ASN A 245 16.35 5.31 -8.00
CA ASN A 245 16.36 6.70 -7.56
C ASN A 245 17.27 6.85 -6.34
N LEU A 246 18.10 7.91 -6.35
CA LEU A 246 19.06 8.20 -5.30
C LEU A 246 18.53 9.35 -4.43
N PRO A 247 18.65 9.26 -3.09
CA PRO A 247 18.18 10.31 -2.20
C PRO A 247 19.08 11.54 -2.25
N GLY A 248 18.47 12.72 -2.04
CA GLY A 248 19.14 14.01 -1.94
C GLY A 248 19.38 14.67 -3.29
N ASP A 249 18.67 14.23 -4.32
CA ASP A 249 18.85 14.70 -5.69
C ASP A 249 17.48 15.02 -6.27
N ARG A 250 17.26 16.28 -6.69
CA ARG A 250 16.06 16.68 -7.45
C ARG A 250 16.08 16.14 -8.88
N MET A 251 16.76 15.02 -9.07
CA MET A 251 17.15 14.48 -10.35
C MET A 251 16.25 13.31 -10.72
N PRO A 252 16.14 13.04 -12.04
CA PRO A 252 15.32 11.95 -12.50
C PRO A 252 15.90 10.60 -12.07
N SER A 253 15.01 9.64 -11.85
CA SER A 253 15.37 8.24 -11.68
C SER A 253 16.02 7.70 -12.94
N ILE A 254 16.91 6.72 -12.77
CA ILE A 254 17.69 6.11 -13.84
C ILE A 254 17.11 4.74 -14.15
N ILE A 255 16.95 4.42 -15.44
CA ILE A 255 16.31 3.19 -15.91
C ILE A 255 17.33 2.34 -16.67
N TYR A 256 17.52 1.13 -16.18
CA TYR A 256 18.29 0.08 -16.86
C TYR A 256 17.33 -0.95 -17.43
N ALA A 257 17.68 -1.52 -18.58
CA ALA A 257 16.86 -2.56 -19.19
C ALA A 257 17.69 -3.65 -19.87
N ALA A 258 17.12 -4.84 -19.94
CA ALA A 258 17.61 -5.95 -20.74
C ALA A 258 16.46 -6.68 -21.43
N ASN A 259 16.64 -6.95 -22.73
CA ASN A 259 15.75 -7.84 -23.48
C ASN A 259 16.17 -9.28 -23.20
N ILE A 260 15.20 -10.09 -22.77
CA ILE A 260 15.38 -11.51 -22.48
C ILE A 260 14.73 -12.31 -23.60
N GLU A 261 15.52 -13.16 -24.24
CA GLU A 261 15.08 -14.01 -25.32
C GLU A 261 15.31 -15.49 -24.94
N PRO A 262 14.29 -16.34 -25.01
CA PRO A 262 14.44 -17.75 -24.65
C PRO A 262 15.47 -18.52 -25.48
N GLU A 263 15.67 -18.11 -26.72
CA GLU A 263 16.63 -18.72 -27.66
C GLU A 263 18.09 -18.29 -27.41
N ALA A 264 18.32 -17.36 -26.47
CA ALA A 264 19.66 -16.88 -26.17
C ALA A 264 20.54 -18.00 -25.59
N HIS A 265 21.68 -18.25 -26.22
CA HIS A 265 22.61 -19.30 -25.79
C HIS A 265 23.37 -18.92 -24.51
N ASN A 266 23.51 -17.62 -24.23
CA ASN A 266 24.15 -17.13 -23.02
C ASN A 266 23.09 -16.93 -21.93
N PRO A 267 23.17 -17.64 -20.79
CA PRO A 267 22.23 -17.44 -19.70
C PRO A 267 22.42 -16.12 -18.97
N TYR A 268 23.53 -15.41 -19.20
CA TYR A 268 23.83 -14.12 -18.57
C TYR A 268 23.55 -12.96 -19.52
N THR A 269 22.80 -11.97 -19.03
CA THR A 269 22.50 -10.73 -19.73
C THR A 269 22.85 -9.54 -18.84
N LEU A 270 23.62 -8.58 -19.37
CA LEU A 270 23.91 -7.32 -18.69
C LEU A 270 22.76 -6.34 -18.98
N LEU A 271 22.23 -5.69 -17.95
CA LEU A 271 21.29 -4.60 -18.15
C LEU A 271 22.08 -3.33 -18.47
N ASN A 272 21.66 -2.64 -19.53
CA ASN A 272 22.28 -1.40 -19.96
C ASN A 272 21.42 -0.21 -19.54
N LEU A 273 22.08 0.92 -19.31
CA LEU A 273 21.41 2.20 -19.13
C LEU A 273 20.56 2.49 -20.37
N LEU A 274 19.25 2.60 -20.19
CA LEU A 274 18.29 2.82 -21.25
C LEU A 274 17.84 4.28 -21.32
N ALA A 275 17.43 4.82 -20.18
CA ALA A 275 16.72 6.09 -20.10
C ALA A 275 16.77 6.66 -18.67
N HIS A 276 16.19 7.84 -18.51
CA HIS A 276 15.88 8.43 -17.22
C HIS A 276 14.42 8.89 -17.16
N SER A 277 13.88 9.14 -15.97
CA SER A 277 12.53 9.71 -15.88
C SER A 277 12.52 11.14 -16.42
N GLY A 278 11.45 11.53 -17.10
CA GLY A 278 11.39 12.76 -17.88
C GLY A 278 11.31 14.07 -17.08
N GLY A 279 12.21 14.35 -16.12
CA GLY A 279 12.44 15.64 -15.43
C GLY A 279 11.29 16.21 -14.57
N SER A 280 10.05 15.94 -14.97
CA SER A 280 8.79 16.07 -14.30
C SER A 280 8.57 14.77 -13.54
N GLN A 281 8.52 14.83 -12.22
CA GLN A 281 8.22 13.71 -11.31
C GLN A 281 6.82 13.07 -11.56
N LYS A 282 6.10 13.43 -12.63
CA LYS A 282 4.65 13.26 -12.76
C LYS A 282 4.15 12.39 -13.91
N ASP A 283 4.95 12.10 -14.94
CA ASP A 283 4.37 11.60 -16.20
C ASP A 283 4.71 10.13 -16.50
N GLY A 284 5.70 9.53 -15.79
CA GLY A 284 6.09 8.13 -15.99
C GLY A 284 6.65 7.80 -17.38
N GLU A 285 7.00 8.83 -18.15
CA GLU A 285 7.62 8.73 -19.46
C GLU A 285 9.14 8.56 -19.36
N LEU A 286 9.68 7.80 -20.31
CA LEU A 286 11.11 7.58 -20.46
C LEU A 286 11.72 8.66 -21.35
N ASN A 287 12.72 9.36 -20.82
CA ASN A 287 13.57 10.24 -21.60
C ASN A 287 14.87 9.51 -21.97
N TYR A 288 15.11 9.37 -23.27
CA TYR A 288 16.26 8.66 -23.84
C TYR A 288 17.48 9.58 -24.06
N ASN A 289 17.38 10.89 -23.76
CA ASN A 289 18.50 11.82 -23.90
C ASN A 289 19.48 11.67 -22.73
N LEU A 290 20.39 10.70 -22.84
CA LEU A 290 21.37 10.41 -21.80
C LEU A 290 22.44 11.51 -21.62
N ASN A 291 22.53 12.48 -22.52
CA ASN A 291 23.49 13.58 -22.42
C ASN A 291 23.13 14.57 -21.29
N GLU A 292 21.87 14.59 -20.88
CA GLU A 292 21.36 15.43 -19.79
C GLU A 292 21.49 14.75 -18.42
N LEU A 293 21.95 13.49 -18.38
CA LEU A 293 22.18 12.78 -17.13
C LEU A 293 23.48 13.28 -16.47
N PRO A 294 23.47 13.52 -15.15
CA PRO A 294 24.70 13.80 -14.42
C PRO A 294 25.65 12.59 -14.48
N MET A 295 26.92 12.82 -14.19
CA MET A 295 28.01 11.81 -14.04
C MET A 295 27.73 10.65 -13.06
N LYS A 296 26.53 10.53 -12.46
CA LYS A 296 26.18 9.56 -11.41
C LYS A 296 25.72 8.17 -11.92
N HIS A 297 25.74 7.89 -13.22
CA HIS A 297 25.63 6.50 -13.71
C HIS A 297 26.78 5.61 -13.17
N ASP A 298 27.87 6.22 -12.71
CA ASP A 298 29.00 5.54 -12.07
C ASP A 298 28.71 5.02 -10.65
N MET A 299 27.51 5.21 -10.09
CA MET A 299 27.14 4.68 -8.76
C MET A 299 26.81 3.19 -8.77
N ILE A 300 26.41 2.66 -9.92
CA ILE A 300 26.10 1.25 -10.13
C ILE A 300 27.27 0.63 -10.90
N GLU A 301 27.88 -0.40 -10.34
CA GLU A 301 29.00 -1.08 -11.00
C GLU A 301 28.47 -1.93 -12.16
N ARG A 302 27.40 -2.70 -11.91
CA ARG A 302 26.74 -3.52 -12.93
C ARG A 302 25.39 -4.04 -12.43
N ILE A 303 24.55 -4.40 -13.38
CA ILE A 303 23.36 -5.20 -13.11
C ILE A 303 23.38 -6.39 -14.06
N ILE A 304 23.51 -7.59 -13.50
CA ILE A 304 23.55 -8.84 -14.26
C ILE A 304 22.28 -9.61 -13.98
N LEU A 305 21.71 -10.16 -15.04
CA LEU A 305 20.61 -11.09 -14.98
C LEU A 305 21.05 -12.45 -15.49
N LYS A 306 20.70 -13.51 -14.75
CA LYS A 306 20.88 -14.89 -15.13
C LYS A 306 19.52 -15.56 -15.34
N THR A 307 19.27 -16.06 -16.53
CA THR A 307 18.09 -16.89 -16.85
C THR A 307 18.45 -18.37 -16.85
N ARG A 308 17.55 -19.18 -16.32
CA ARG A 308 17.53 -20.63 -16.50
C ARG A 308 16.14 -21.01 -17.00
N TRP A 309 16.09 -21.61 -18.18
CA TRP A 309 14.86 -22.14 -18.76
C TRP A 309 14.65 -23.59 -18.32
N ASN A 310 13.39 -24.03 -18.30
CA ASN A 310 13.08 -25.45 -18.17
C ASN A 310 13.45 -26.13 -19.50
N GLN A 311 14.28 -27.18 -19.45
CA GLN A 311 14.64 -28.00 -20.62
C GLN A 311 13.77 -29.25 -20.68
#